data_AF-A0A2X1RGY1-F1
#
_entry.id   AF-A0A2X1RGY1-F1
#
_cell.length_a   1.000
_cell.length_b   1.000
_cell.length_c   1.000
_cell.angle_alpha   90.00
_cell.angle_beta   90.00
_cell.angle_gamma   90.00
#
_symmetry.space_group_name_H-M   'P 1'
#
loop_
_entity.id
_entity.type
_entity.pdbx_description
1 polymer ?
#
loop_
_entity_poly.entity_id
_entity_poly.type
_entity_poly.pdbx_seq_one_letter_code
_entity_poly.pdbx_strand_id
1 'polypeptide(L)'
;MYPWQDFAIQPDFSDKIALRTTQGDVLTWIELTTKINQTVAFLQKKGVNAESVVAFVGKNSEKILFLYLATIQLGAKVLGINPAFPQEKIAKLCEFYQIDFLFL
;
A
#
# COMPACT_ATOMS: atom_id res chain seq x y z
N MET A 1 9.28 -3.42 -13.67
CA MET A 1 8.63 -2.15 -13.31
C MET A 1 7.19 -2.49 -12.94
N TYR A 2 6.57 -1.77 -12.00
CA TYR A 2 5.19 -2.06 -11.58
C TYR A 2 4.20 -1.32 -12.49
N PRO A 3 2.97 -1.84 -12.71
CA PRO A 3 2.04 -1.28 -13.69
C PRO A 3 1.78 0.24 -13.53
N TRP A 4 1.64 0.73 -12.30
CA TRP A 4 1.42 2.16 -12.05
C TRP A 4 2.62 3.02 -12.47
N GLN A 5 3.85 2.53 -12.31
CA GLN A 5 5.04 3.21 -12.78
C GLN A 5 5.09 3.22 -14.31
N ASP A 6 4.76 2.09 -14.95
CA ASP A 6 4.71 1.98 -16.41
C ASP A 6 3.69 2.96 -17.02
N PHE A 7 2.47 3.04 -16.46
CA PHE A 7 1.46 3.97 -16.94
C PHE A 7 1.80 5.43 -16.66
N ALA A 8 2.51 5.73 -15.57
CA ALA A 8 2.91 7.10 -15.23
C ALA A 8 3.99 7.66 -16.16
N ILE A 9 4.83 6.82 -16.78
CA ILE A 9 5.89 7.29 -17.70
C ILE A 9 5.44 7.31 -19.17
N GLN A 10 4.36 6.61 -19.51
CA GLN A 10 3.84 6.56 -20.87
C GLN A 10 3.03 7.83 -21.19
N PRO A 11 3.40 8.64 -22.21
CA PRO A 11 2.71 9.89 -22.52
C PRO A 11 1.21 9.73 -22.78
N ASP A 12 0.81 8.62 -23.40
CA ASP A 12 -0.60 8.34 -23.72
C ASP A 12 -1.46 8.03 -22.49
N PHE A 13 -0.82 7.68 -21.37
CA PHE A 13 -1.48 7.22 -20.14
C PHE A 13 -1.23 8.12 -18.93
N SER A 14 -0.11 8.84 -18.82
CA SER A 14 0.31 9.61 -17.64
C SER A 14 -0.83 10.43 -17.02
N ASP A 15 -1.54 11.18 -17.85
CA ASP A 15 -2.59 12.11 -17.42
C ASP A 15 -4.01 11.50 -17.45
N LYS A 16 -4.12 10.20 -17.72
CA LYS A 16 -5.39 9.47 -17.67
C LYS A 16 -5.75 9.14 -16.23
N ILE A 17 -7.05 9.11 -15.95
CA ILE A 17 -7.61 8.77 -14.64
C ILE A 17 -7.24 7.33 -14.27
N ALA A 18 -6.58 7.16 -13.12
CA ALA A 18 -6.21 5.87 -12.57
C ALA A 18 -7.09 5.48 -11.37
N LEU A 19 -7.46 6.46 -10.53
CA LEU A 19 -8.26 6.22 -9.33
C LEU A 19 -9.31 7.33 -9.13
N ARG A 20 -10.50 6.94 -8.70
CA ARG A 20 -11.51 7.85 -8.12
C ARG A 20 -11.63 7.55 -6.63
N THR A 21 -11.49 8.59 -5.80
CA THR A 21 -11.60 8.45 -4.34
C THR A 21 -13.06 8.31 -3.93
N THR A 22 -13.29 7.89 -2.69
CA THR A 22 -14.65 7.78 -2.15
C THR A 22 -15.35 9.16 -2.07
N GLN A 23 -14.56 10.24 -2.00
CA GLN A 23 -15.05 11.62 -1.99
C GLN A 23 -15.26 12.19 -3.40
N GLY A 24 -14.93 11.43 -4.45
CA GLY A 24 -15.10 11.84 -5.85
C GLY A 24 -13.88 12.53 -6.47
N ASP A 25 -12.80 12.72 -5.71
CA ASP A 25 -11.53 13.22 -6.25
C ASP A 25 -10.96 12.22 -7.26
N VAL A 26 -10.15 12.74 -8.17
CA VAL A 26 -9.55 11.97 -9.25
C VAL A 26 -8.04 12.04 -9.11
N LEU A 27 -7.38 10.91 -9.28
CA LEU A 27 -5.92 10.85 -9.46
C LEU A 27 -5.61 10.29 -10.85
N THR A 28 -4.76 11.01 -11.57
CA THR A 28 -4.11 10.53 -12.78
C THR A 28 -3.06 9.46 -12.46
N TRP A 29 -2.55 8.74 -13.48
CA TRP A 29 -1.47 7.76 -13.26
C TRP A 29 -0.21 8.38 -12.67
N ILE A 30 0.16 9.60 -13.10
CA ILE A 30 1.32 10.30 -12.54
C ILE A 30 1.10 10.72 -11.08
N GLU A 31 -0.10 11.20 -10.73
CA GLU A 31 -0.44 11.57 -9.35
C GLU A 31 -0.53 10.36 -8.43
N LEU A 32 -1.18 9.28 -8.89
CA LEU A 32 -1.27 8.01 -8.16
C LEU A 32 0.12 7.46 -7.85
N THR A 33 0.99 7.40 -8.86
CA THR A 33 2.38 6.92 -8.69
C THR A 33 3.17 7.82 -7.75
N THR A 34 2.96 9.13 -7.80
CA THR A 34 3.57 10.07 -6.85
C THR A 34 3.15 9.76 -5.41
N LYS A 35 1.85 9.50 -5.16
CA LYS A 35 1.37 9.11 -3.83
C LYS A 35 1.95 7.78 -3.37
N ILE A 36 2.00 6.77 -4.25
CA ILE A 36 2.61 5.46 -3.93
C ILE A 36 4.09 5.66 -3.59
N ASN A 37 4.84 6.43 -4.36
CA ASN A 37 6.26 6.70 -4.10
C ASN A 37 6.50 7.45 -2.78
N GLN A 38 5.59 8.36 -2.39
CA GLN A 38 5.62 9.00 -1.07
C GLN A 38 5.45 7.98 0.05
N THR A 39 4.53 7.02 -0.12
CA THR A 39 4.33 5.93 0.84
C THR A 39 5.50 4.95 0.85
N VAL A 40 6.13 4.65 -0.28
CA VAL A 40 7.36 3.87 -0.36
C VAL A 40 8.46 4.51 0.47
N ALA A 41 8.71 5.81 0.28
CA ALA A 41 9.71 6.54 1.05
C ALA A 41 9.39 6.55 2.56
N PHE A 42 8.12 6.65 2.93
CA PHE A 42 7.68 6.52 4.32
C PHE A 42 7.99 5.14 4.90
N LEU A 43 7.69 4.06 4.18
CA LEU A 43 7.94 2.68 4.63
C LEU A 43 9.44 2.37 4.73
N GLN A 44 10.24 2.84 3.78
CA GLN A 44 11.70 2.72 3.84
C GLN A 44 12.27 3.44 5.07
N LYS A 45 11.77 4.64 5.40
CA LYS A 45 12.16 5.35 6.63
C LYS A 45 11.76 4.61 7.90
N LYS A 46 10.74 3.74 7.85
CA LYS A 46 10.38 2.85 8.96
C LYS A 46 11.23 1.59 9.02
N GLY A 47 12.06 1.31 8.00
CA GLY A 47 12.92 0.14 7.93
C GLY A 47 12.36 -1.01 7.10
N VAL A 48 11.23 -0.82 6.45
CA VAL A 48 10.64 -1.84 5.56
C VAL A 48 11.55 -2.07 4.36
N ASN A 49 11.87 -3.33 4.09
CA ASN A 49 12.67 -3.78 2.96
C ASN A 49 12.01 -5.02 2.32
N ALA A 50 12.63 -5.58 1.27
CA ALA A 50 12.06 -6.69 0.50
C ALA A 50 11.87 -7.99 1.30
N GLU A 51 12.57 -8.17 2.42
CA GLU A 51 12.43 -9.34 3.29
C GLU A 51 11.31 -9.17 4.33
N SER A 52 10.81 -7.94 4.51
CA SER A 52 9.82 -7.62 5.52
C SER A 52 8.43 -8.18 5.23
N VAL A 53 7.69 -8.50 6.29
CA VAL A 53 6.27 -8.81 6.27
C VAL A 53 5.49 -7.67 6.92
N VAL A 54 4.72 -6.94 6.11
CA VAL A 54 3.92 -5.80 6.55
C VAL A 54 2.46 -6.20 6.65
N ALA A 55 1.83 -5.95 7.79
CA ALA A 55 0.40 -6.05 7.96
C ALA A 55 -0.27 -4.69 8.13
N PHE A 56 -1.53 -4.61 7.75
CA PHE A 56 -2.40 -3.50 8.13
C PHE A 56 -3.76 -3.98 8.62
N VAL A 57 -4.34 -3.22 9.55
CA VAL A 57 -5.71 -3.43 10.05
C VAL A 57 -6.53 -2.22 9.63
N GLY A 58 -7.59 -2.41 8.87
CA GLY A 58 -8.46 -1.29 8.53
C GLY A 58 -9.46 -1.55 7.41
N LYS A 59 -10.36 -0.59 7.22
CA LYS A 59 -11.34 -0.61 6.13
C LYS A 59 -10.71 -0.07 4.85
N ASN A 60 -11.21 -0.49 3.69
CA ASN A 60 -10.80 0.03 2.39
C ASN A 60 -10.80 1.56 2.41
N SER A 61 -9.64 2.14 2.11
CA SER A 61 -9.39 3.58 2.03
C SER A 61 -8.20 3.83 1.12
N GLU A 62 -8.05 5.06 0.65
CA GLU A 62 -6.93 5.49 -0.19
C GLU A 62 -5.59 5.27 0.54
N LYS A 63 -5.56 5.50 1.87
CA LYS A 63 -4.37 5.25 2.70
C LYS A 63 -3.95 3.78 2.68
N ILE A 64 -4.90 2.86 2.85
CA ILE A 64 -4.62 1.42 2.79
C ILE A 64 -4.20 0.99 1.40
N LEU A 65 -4.84 1.53 0.35
CA LEU A 65 -4.44 1.27 -1.03
C LEU A 65 -2.98 1.67 -1.26
N PHE A 66 -2.58 2.88 -0.86
CA PHE A 66 -1.20 3.33 -1.04
C PHE A 66 -0.22 2.51 -0.21
N LEU A 67 -0.57 2.14 1.03
CA LEU A 67 0.24 1.24 1.86
C LEU A 67 0.45 -0.12 1.17
N TYR A 68 -0.62 -0.70 0.63
CA TYR A 68 -0.61 -1.99 -0.06
C TYR A 68 0.29 -1.95 -1.30
N LEU A 69 0.07 -0.97 -2.19
CA LEU A 69 0.87 -0.83 -3.42
C LEU A 69 2.32 -0.47 -3.14
N ALA A 70 2.60 0.38 -2.14
CA ALA A 70 3.97 0.71 -1.75
C ALA A 70 4.72 -0.47 -1.16
N THR A 71 4.04 -1.32 -0.38
CA THR A 71 4.63 -2.55 0.17
C THR A 71 5.01 -3.51 -0.96
N ILE A 72 4.09 -3.70 -1.93
CA ILE A 72 4.37 -4.49 -3.14
C ILE A 72 5.54 -3.87 -3.91
N GLN A 73 5.57 -2.54 -4.08
CA GLN A 73 6.65 -1.85 -4.80
C GLN A 73 8.03 -2.11 -4.19
N LEU A 74 8.09 -2.21 -2.85
CA LEU A 74 9.31 -2.51 -2.10
C LEU A 74 9.75 -3.99 -2.19
N GLY A 75 8.94 -4.85 -2.82
CA GLY A 75 9.18 -6.29 -2.85
C GLY A 75 8.84 -7.00 -1.55
N ALA A 76 8.24 -6.30 -0.58
CA ALA A 76 7.86 -6.84 0.72
C ALA A 76 6.57 -7.66 0.64
N LYS A 77 6.37 -8.54 1.61
CA LYS A 77 5.10 -9.28 1.77
C LYS A 77 4.07 -8.39 2.46
N VAL A 78 2.82 -8.47 2.03
CA VAL A 78 1.73 -7.66 2.59
C VAL A 78 0.54 -8.51 3.03
N LEU A 79 -0.01 -8.22 4.22
CA LEU A 79 -1.20 -8.87 4.77
C LEU A 79 -2.25 -7.84 5.20
N GLY A 80 -3.42 -7.89 4.58
CA GLY A 80 -4.59 -7.16 5.06
C GLY A 80 -5.32 -7.95 6.16
N ILE A 81 -5.52 -7.34 7.32
CA ILE A 81 -6.22 -7.94 8.46
C ILE A 81 -7.58 -7.27 8.63
N ASN A 82 -8.62 -8.09 8.76
CA ASN A 82 -9.98 -7.60 8.95
C ASN A 82 -10.09 -6.84 10.29
N PRO A 83 -10.50 -5.55 10.30
CA PRO A 83 -10.64 -4.75 11.51
C PRO A 83 -11.73 -5.25 12.48
N ALA A 84 -12.64 -6.12 12.03
CA ALA A 84 -13.64 -6.74 12.89
C ALA A 84 -13.09 -7.93 13.70
N PHE A 85 -11.83 -8.35 13.47
CA PHE A 85 -11.23 -9.42 14.26
C PHE A 85 -10.88 -8.91 15.67
N PRO A 86 -11.12 -9.73 16.71
CA PRO A 86 -10.71 -9.38 18.06
C PRO A 86 -9.18 -9.28 18.12
N GLN A 87 -8.68 -8.43 19.03
CA GLN A 87 -7.24 -8.16 19.17
C GLN A 87 -6.41 -9.43 19.35
N GLU A 88 -6.92 -10.43 20.07
CA GLU A 88 -6.25 -11.72 20.25
C GLU A 88 -6.03 -12.45 18.92
N LYS A 89 -7.01 -12.42 18.01
CA LYS A 89 -6.88 -13.02 16.69
C LYS A 89 -5.89 -12.26 15.81
N ILE A 90 -5.87 -10.93 15.90
CA ILE A 90 -4.87 -10.10 15.20
C ILE A 90 -3.46 -10.46 15.69
N ALA A 91 -3.25 -10.56 17.00
CA ALA A 91 -1.97 -10.95 17.58
C ALA A 91 -1.51 -12.36 17.11
N LYS A 92 -2.42 -13.34 17.10
CA LYS A 92 -2.13 -14.70 16.58
C LYS A 92 -1.74 -14.70 15.10
N LEU A 93 -2.41 -13.89 14.28
CA LEU A 93 -2.03 -13.74 12.87
C LEU A 93 -0.66 -13.07 12.73
N CYS A 94 -0.38 -12.04 13.54
CA CYS A 94 0.92 -11.38 13.53
C CYS A 94 2.07 -12.33 13.87
N GLU A 95 1.88 -13.18 14.88
CA GLU A 95 2.84 -14.21 15.27
C GLU A 95 3.00 -15.27 14.16
N PHE A 96 1.89 -15.83 13.67
CA PHE A 96 1.91 -16.91 12.67
C PHE A 96 2.58 -16.49 11.35
N TYR A 97 2.33 -15.26 10.89
CA TYR A 97 2.90 -14.73 9.65
C TYR A 97 4.23 -14.01 9.84
N GLN A 98 4.77 -13.96 11.08
CA GLN A 98 6.01 -13.27 11.41
C GLN A 98 5.99 -11.80 10.94
N ILE A 99 4.94 -11.07 11.32
CA ILE A 99 4.75 -9.67 10.92
C ILE A 99 5.83 -8.79 11.57
N ASP A 100 6.63 -8.13 10.75
CA ASP A 100 7.65 -7.17 11.17
C ASP A 100 7.06 -5.78 11.44
N PHE A 101 6.08 -5.37 10.63
CA PHE A 101 5.47 -4.05 10.69
C PHE A 101 3.95 -4.15 10.68
N LEU A 102 3.28 -3.62 11.71
CA LEU A 102 1.83 -3.54 11.78
C LEU A 102 1.37 -2.07 11.72
N PHE A 103 0.52 -1.76 10.76
CA PHE A 103 -0.14 -0.45 10.62
C PHE A 103 -1.63 -0.57 11.00
N LEU A 104 -2.16 0.41 11.74
CA LEU A 104 -3.53 0.44 12.25
C LEU A 104 -4.29 1.66 11.70
#